data_AF-A0A920ICD8-F1
#
_entry.id   AF-A0A920ICD8-F1
#
_cell.length_a   1.000
_cell.length_b   1.000
_cell.length_c   1.000
_cell.angle_alpha   90.00
_cell.angle_beta   90.00
_cell.angle_gamma   90.00
#
_symmetry.space_group_name_H-M   'P 1'
#
loop_
_entity.id
_entity.type
_entity.pdbx_description
1 polymer ?
#
loop_
_entity_poly.entity_id
_entity_poly.type
_entity_poly.pdbx_seq_one_letter_code
_entity_poly.pdbx_strand_id
1 'polypeptide(L)'
;MNPYIIDILKYLLENKFKVLVLSNGMRPIEIKFKKLLALPNLNNLTIRISVDHFKKKIHESIRGSNTWKKVIKNLIWLSNNGLNLNIASKIKSGESENNLRDGFYKLFKKIKLNIDPYNKNELIIFPIMDYDKASVEITQDCWRVLNKSPESVMCSNSRMIIKRKNEINTKVLPCTLITKDKEFELGNDLVSSKKKVFLNHPFCSQFCVLGNSSCS
;
A
#
# COMPACT_ATOMS: atom_id res chain seq x y z
N MET A 1 -8.97 13.46 4.06
CA MET A 1 -8.58 12.44 5.06
C MET A 1 -9.83 12.08 5.85
N ASN A 2 -10.03 10.81 6.20
CA ASN A 2 -11.17 10.38 7.01
C ASN A 2 -11.09 11.03 8.42
N PRO A 3 -12.08 11.83 8.86
CA PRO A 3 -12.02 12.50 10.16
C PRO A 3 -11.98 11.52 11.34
N TYR A 4 -12.56 10.33 11.18
CA TYR A 4 -12.69 9.29 12.21
C TYR A 4 -11.51 8.31 12.27
N ILE A 5 -10.42 8.55 11.53
CA ILE A 5 -9.32 7.60 11.43
C ILE A 5 -8.72 7.23 12.79
N ILE A 6 -8.62 8.17 13.74
CA ILE A 6 -8.06 7.88 15.07
C ILE A 6 -8.96 6.95 15.86
N ASP A 7 -10.28 7.17 15.84
CA ASP A 7 -11.23 6.36 16.58
C ASP A 7 -11.31 4.94 16.00
N ILE A 8 -11.25 4.83 14.66
CA ILE A 8 -11.16 3.54 13.96
C ILE A 8 -9.88 2.80 14.37
N LEU A 9 -8.72 3.47 14.33
CA LEU A 9 -7.46 2.85 14.72
C LEU A 9 -7.47 2.42 16.19
N LYS A 10 -8.01 3.26 17.08
CA LYS A 10 -8.16 2.94 18.49
C LYS A 10 -8.98 1.66 18.67
N TYR A 11 -10.17 1.59 18.08
CA TYR A 11 -11.03 0.42 18.14
C TYR A 11 -10.33 -0.86 17.64
N LEU A 12 -9.67 -0.78 16.47
CA LEU A 12 -8.98 -1.93 15.89
C LEU A 12 -7.82 -2.42 16.77
N LEU A 13 -7.04 -1.49 17.31
CA LEU A 13 -5.88 -1.84 18.14
C LEU A 13 -6.29 -2.31 19.54
N GLU A 14 -7.36 -1.78 20.13
CA GLU A 14 -7.96 -2.31 21.38
C GLU A 14 -8.37 -3.78 21.22
N ASN A 15 -8.91 -4.13 20.05
CA ASN A 15 -9.27 -5.49 19.68
C ASN A 15 -8.07 -6.32 19.15
N LYS A 16 -6.84 -5.84 19.32
CA LYS A 16 -5.58 -6.53 18.98
C LYS A 16 -5.43 -6.92 17.50
N PHE A 17 -6.17 -6.27 16.58
CA PHE A 17 -5.94 -6.47 15.15
C PHE A 17 -4.57 -5.93 14.74
N LYS A 18 -3.93 -6.58 13.75
CA LYS A 18 -2.79 -6.03 13.03
C LYS A 18 -3.29 -5.01 12.01
N VAL A 19 -2.79 -3.79 12.07
CA VAL A 19 -3.29 -2.67 11.28
C VAL A 19 -2.18 -2.07 10.43
N LEU A 20 -2.42 -1.98 9.13
CA LEU A 20 -1.55 -1.29 8.18
C LEU A 20 -2.21 0.00 7.70
N VAL A 21 -1.58 1.15 7.98
CA VAL A 21 -2.02 2.47 7.48
C VAL A 21 -1.15 2.88 6.30
N LEU A 22 -1.76 3.05 5.13
CA LEU A 22 -1.09 3.58 3.94
C LEU A 22 -1.23 5.11 3.93
N SER A 23 -0.11 5.83 3.84
CA SER A 23 -0.11 7.29 3.84
C SER A 23 0.89 7.86 2.84
N ASN A 24 0.59 9.03 2.29
CA ASN A 24 1.56 9.81 1.50
C ASN A 24 2.54 10.60 2.37
N GLY A 25 2.44 10.48 3.70
CA GLY A 25 3.36 11.13 4.64
C GLY A 25 3.25 12.65 4.67
N MET A 26 2.09 13.21 4.35
CA MET A 26 1.85 14.66 4.28
C MET A 26 1.06 15.20 5.49
N ARG A 27 0.83 16.51 5.52
CA ARG A 27 0.16 17.29 6.59
C ARG A 27 -0.97 16.59 7.38
N PRO A 28 -1.90 15.82 6.77
CA PRO A 28 -2.96 15.19 7.55
C PRO A 28 -2.45 14.23 8.64
N ILE A 29 -1.32 13.55 8.42
CA ILE A 29 -0.72 12.68 9.44
C ILE A 29 -0.04 13.49 10.55
N GLU A 30 0.61 14.60 10.20
CA GLU A 30 1.30 15.49 11.15
C GLU A 30 0.37 16.00 12.24
N ILE A 31 -0.83 16.43 11.85
CA ILE A 31 -1.85 16.96 12.77
C ILE A 31 -2.30 15.87 13.78
N LYS A 32 -2.15 14.60 13.41
CA LYS A 32 -2.61 13.45 14.21
C LYS A 32 -1.47 12.75 14.95
N PHE A 33 -0.21 13.13 14.74
CA PHE A 33 0.99 12.49 15.31
C PHE A 33 0.90 12.23 16.82
N LYS A 34 0.57 13.24 17.62
CA LYS A 34 0.41 13.06 19.07
C LYS A 34 -0.70 12.08 19.42
N LYS A 35 -1.79 12.07 18.64
CA LYS A 35 -2.91 11.15 18.84
C LYS A 35 -2.56 9.70 18.48
N LEU A 36 -1.67 9.51 17.49
CA LEU A 36 -1.15 8.18 17.16
C LEU A 36 -0.40 7.58 18.35
N LEU A 37 0.48 8.35 19.00
CA LEU A 37 1.26 7.86 20.16
C LEU A 37 0.40 7.48 21.37
N ALA A 38 -0.83 7.98 21.45
CA ALA A 38 -1.77 7.66 22.52
C ALA A 38 -2.64 6.41 22.22
N LEU A 39 -2.48 5.78 21.06
CA LEU A 39 -3.22 4.57 20.71
C LEU A 39 -2.70 3.37 21.52
N PRO A 40 -3.56 2.42 21.90
CA PRO A 40 -3.13 1.19 22.55
C PRO A 40 -2.46 0.24 21.55
N ASN A 41 -1.69 -0.74 22.06
CA ASN A 41 -1.11 -1.83 21.27
C ASN A 41 -0.36 -1.36 20.00
N LEU A 42 0.42 -0.27 20.10
CA LEU A 42 1.12 0.34 18.95
C LEU A 42 2.00 -0.62 18.14
N ASN A 43 2.51 -1.69 18.75
CA ASN A 43 3.29 -2.71 18.06
C ASN A 43 2.49 -3.41 16.94
N ASN A 44 1.15 -3.38 17.00
CA ASN A 44 0.29 -3.90 15.95
C ASN A 44 -0.01 -2.89 14.83
N LEU A 45 0.39 -1.63 14.98
CA LEU A 45 0.19 -0.57 14.00
C LEU A 45 1.47 -0.38 13.17
N THR A 46 1.38 -0.64 11.86
CA THR A 46 2.42 -0.30 10.90
C THR A 46 1.93 0.83 9.99
N ILE A 47 2.76 1.86 9.80
CA ILE A 47 2.46 2.96 8.88
C ILE A 47 3.38 2.83 7.67
N ARG A 48 2.80 2.55 6.49
CA ARG A 48 3.54 2.49 5.23
C ARG A 48 3.46 3.83 4.50
N ILE A 49 4.60 4.52 4.44
CA ILE A 49 4.71 5.83 3.79
C ILE A 49 5.12 5.66 2.33
N SER A 50 4.37 6.29 1.42
CA SER A 50 4.71 6.34 0.00
C SER A 50 5.82 7.36 -0.26
N VAL A 51 6.97 6.89 -0.73
CA VAL A 51 8.09 7.71 -1.21
C VAL A 51 8.46 7.24 -2.60
N ASP A 52 7.93 7.92 -3.63
CA ASP A 52 8.00 7.39 -5.02
C ASP A 52 9.41 7.36 -5.64
N HIS A 53 10.39 8.01 -5.00
CA HIS A 53 11.80 7.94 -5.41
C HIS A 53 12.71 8.48 -4.31
N PHE A 54 13.95 7.97 -4.20
CA PHE A 54 14.94 8.45 -3.21
C PHE A 54 15.56 9.83 -3.55
N LYS A 55 15.41 10.27 -4.81
CA LYS A 55 15.81 11.62 -5.29
C LYS A 55 14.62 12.58 -5.24
N LYS A 56 14.79 13.70 -4.54
CA LYS A 56 13.81 14.81 -4.43
C LYS A 56 13.15 15.16 -5.76
N LYS A 57 13.94 15.50 -6.79
CA LYS A 57 13.42 15.97 -8.09
C LYS A 57 12.42 14.98 -8.70
N ILE A 58 12.70 13.69 -8.58
CA ILE A 58 11.91 12.61 -9.17
C ILE A 58 10.68 12.28 -8.32
N HIS A 59 10.76 12.43 -7.00
CA HIS A 59 9.60 12.30 -6.11
C HIS A 59 8.62 13.46 -6.31
N GLU A 60 9.12 14.70 -6.32
CA GLU A 60 8.28 15.90 -6.47
C GLU A 60 7.68 16.02 -7.87
N SER A 61 8.29 15.44 -8.91
CA SER A 61 7.66 15.37 -10.24
C SER A 61 6.40 14.51 -10.25
N ILE A 62 6.21 13.62 -9.26
CA ILE A 62 5.01 12.78 -9.10
C ILE A 62 4.04 13.40 -8.10
N ARG A 63 4.56 13.81 -6.93
CA ARG A 63 3.72 14.23 -5.78
C ARG A 63 3.42 15.72 -5.75
N GLY A 64 4.06 16.49 -6.61
CA GLY A 64 4.01 17.95 -6.61
C GLY A 64 5.17 18.57 -5.84
N SER A 65 5.38 19.86 -6.10
CA SER A 65 6.44 20.65 -5.47
C SER A 65 6.27 20.76 -3.95
N ASN A 66 7.38 20.98 -3.24
CA ASN A 66 7.41 21.19 -1.79
C ASN A 66 6.85 20.03 -0.94
N THR A 67 6.89 18.81 -1.48
CA THR A 67 6.48 17.59 -0.77
C THR A 67 7.65 16.91 -0.09
N TRP A 68 8.86 16.98 -0.67
CA TRP A 68 10.03 16.23 -0.20
C TRP A 68 10.43 16.58 1.24
N LYS A 69 10.57 17.87 1.54
CA LYS A 69 10.99 18.32 2.87
C LYS A 69 10.01 17.83 3.95
N LYS A 70 8.72 17.79 3.64
CA LYS A 70 7.66 17.37 4.56
C LYS A 70 7.70 15.87 4.79
N VAL A 71 7.72 15.07 3.73
CA VAL A 71 7.74 13.60 3.87
C VAL A 71 8.97 13.11 4.63
N ILE A 72 10.16 13.68 4.35
CA ILE A 72 11.39 13.33 5.08
C ILE A 72 11.30 13.73 6.56
N LYS A 73 10.82 14.93 6.87
CA LYS A 73 10.62 15.36 8.27
C LYS A 73 9.69 14.40 9.01
N ASN A 74 8.62 13.97 8.36
CA ASN A 74 7.61 13.10 8.96
C ASN A 74 8.13 11.67 9.17
N LEU A 75 8.91 11.14 8.24
CA LEU A 75 9.59 9.86 8.41
C LEU A 75 10.52 9.86 9.61
N ILE A 76 11.37 10.88 9.72
CA ILE A 76 12.28 11.03 10.86
C ILE A 76 11.48 11.13 12.16
N TRP A 77 10.43 11.94 12.19
CA TRP A 77 9.60 12.08 13.39
C TRP A 77 8.96 10.76 13.81
N LEU A 78 8.33 10.04 12.86
CA LEU A 78 7.67 8.77 13.15
C LEU A 78 8.67 7.72 13.65
N SER A 79 9.84 7.64 13.02
CA SER A 79 10.91 6.73 13.43
C SER A 79 11.45 7.05 14.81
N ASN A 80 11.71 8.32 15.11
CA ASN A 80 12.23 8.75 16.42
C ASN A 80 11.23 8.52 17.56
N ASN A 81 9.94 8.37 17.26
CA ASN A 81 8.90 8.05 18.24
C ASN A 81 8.56 6.54 18.27
N GLY A 82 9.38 5.69 17.63
CA GLY A 82 9.27 4.24 17.75
C GLY A 82 8.05 3.63 17.06
N LEU A 83 7.39 4.32 16.13
CA LEU A 83 6.32 3.70 15.35
C LEU A 83 6.91 2.76 14.28
N ASN A 84 6.25 1.63 14.05
CA ASN A 84 6.62 0.70 13.00
C ASN A 84 6.36 1.34 11.63
N LEU A 85 7.41 1.40 10.80
CA LEU A 85 7.37 2.06 9.50
C LEU A 85 7.83 1.13 8.39
N ASN A 86 7.09 1.18 7.30
CA ASN A 86 7.53 0.63 6.02
C ASN A 86 7.51 1.76 4.99
N ILE A 87 8.28 1.61 3.92
CA ILE A 87 8.29 2.50 2.78
C ILE A 87 7.74 1.78 1.56
N ALA A 88 6.93 2.48 0.78
CA ALA A 88 6.51 2.03 -0.54
C ALA A 88 7.09 2.95 -1.63
N SER A 89 7.72 2.35 -2.63
CA SER A 89 8.19 3.01 -3.85
C SER A 89 7.72 2.25 -5.09
N LYS A 90 8.05 2.74 -6.27
CA LYS A 90 7.75 2.10 -7.56
C LYS A 90 8.96 2.09 -8.46
N ILE A 91 9.10 1.05 -9.27
CA ILE A 91 10.06 1.01 -10.38
C ILE A 91 9.62 2.01 -11.45
N LYS A 92 10.57 2.74 -12.02
CA LYS A 92 10.36 3.57 -13.22
C LYS A 92 11.05 2.96 -14.43
N SER A 93 10.60 3.35 -15.62
CA SER A 93 11.21 2.91 -16.87
C SER A 93 12.70 3.22 -16.89
N GLY A 94 13.52 2.22 -17.24
CA GLY A 94 14.99 2.32 -17.26
C GLY A 94 15.67 2.17 -15.89
N GLU A 95 14.93 1.93 -14.80
CA GLU A 95 15.51 1.69 -13.47
C GLU A 95 15.45 0.20 -13.10
N SER A 96 16.49 -0.29 -12.43
CA SER A 96 16.49 -1.61 -11.79
C SER A 96 16.08 -1.50 -10.32
N GLU A 97 15.47 -2.56 -9.78
CA GLU A 97 15.12 -2.61 -8.36
C GLU A 97 16.36 -2.45 -7.46
N ASN A 98 17.48 -3.08 -7.82
CA ASN A 98 18.74 -2.98 -7.08
C ASN A 98 19.23 -1.53 -6.99
N ASN A 99 19.21 -0.79 -8.10
CA ASN A 99 19.62 0.62 -8.11
C ASN A 99 18.72 1.48 -7.21
N LEU A 100 17.41 1.18 -7.16
CA LEU A 100 16.49 1.85 -6.25
C LEU A 100 16.82 1.54 -4.79
N ARG A 101 17.03 0.27 -4.44
CA ARG A 101 17.39 -0.16 -3.08
C ARG A 101 18.69 0.51 -2.62
N ASP A 102 19.72 0.54 -3.46
CA ASP A 102 20.99 1.23 -3.17
C ASP A 102 20.80 2.74 -2.94
N GLY A 103 19.91 3.36 -3.74
CA GLY A 103 19.56 4.77 -3.59
C GLY A 103 18.83 5.06 -2.28
N PHE A 104 17.88 4.20 -1.91
CA PHE A 104 17.18 4.28 -0.62
C PHE A 104 18.12 3.99 0.55
N TYR A 105 19.06 3.07 0.43
CA TYR A 105 20.10 2.81 1.44
C TYR A 105 20.88 4.08 1.77
N LYS A 106 21.38 4.79 0.74
CA LYS A 106 22.08 6.05 0.92
C LYS A 106 21.20 7.12 1.58
N LEU A 107 19.92 7.18 1.18
CA LEU A 107 18.95 8.11 1.78
C LEU A 107 18.70 7.78 3.26
N PHE A 108 18.34 6.54 3.59
CA PHE A 108 18.00 6.10 4.93
C PHE A 108 19.17 6.27 5.90
N LYS A 109 20.40 5.93 5.46
CA LYS A 109 21.62 6.22 6.21
C LYS A 109 21.79 7.72 6.49
N LYS A 110 21.58 8.57 5.49
CA LYS A 110 21.68 10.03 5.62
C LYS A 110 20.69 10.60 6.63
N ILE A 111 19.45 10.10 6.65
CA ILE A 111 18.40 10.59 7.55
C ILE A 111 18.27 9.79 8.84
N LYS A 112 19.17 8.81 9.07
CA LYS A 112 19.18 7.91 10.23
C LYS A 112 17.86 7.16 10.42
N LEU A 113 17.24 6.71 9.33
CA LEU A 113 16.02 5.91 9.36
C LEU A 113 16.38 4.43 9.56
N ASN A 114 15.83 3.80 10.60
CA ASN A 114 16.07 2.38 10.90
C ASN A 114 15.17 1.48 10.05
N ILE A 115 15.41 1.48 8.74
CA ILE A 115 14.72 0.65 7.75
C ILE A 115 15.78 0.02 6.86
N ASP A 116 15.71 -1.30 6.69
CA ASP A 116 16.53 -2.02 5.73
C ASP A 116 15.90 -1.95 4.32
N PRO A 117 16.52 -1.24 3.37
CA PRO A 117 16.02 -1.15 2.01
C PRO A 117 16.16 -2.46 1.23
N TYR A 118 16.86 -3.48 1.72
CA TYR A 118 16.93 -4.80 1.07
C TYR A 118 15.90 -5.78 1.64
N ASN A 119 15.35 -5.51 2.82
CA ASN A 119 14.18 -6.21 3.34
C ASN A 119 12.93 -5.84 2.53
N LYS A 120 12.41 -6.79 1.74
CA LYS A 120 11.23 -6.59 0.88
C LYS A 120 9.95 -6.24 1.65
N ASN A 121 9.90 -6.54 2.96
CA ASN A 121 8.77 -6.20 3.81
C ASN A 121 8.87 -4.78 4.37
N GLU A 122 10.06 -4.20 4.45
CA GLU A 122 10.27 -2.85 4.96
C GLU A 122 10.34 -1.80 3.84
N LEU A 123 11.04 -2.10 2.74
CA LEU A 123 10.96 -1.33 1.49
C LEU A 123 10.28 -2.17 0.40
N ILE A 124 8.99 -1.86 0.20
CA ILE A 124 8.16 -2.44 -0.84
C ILE A 124 8.39 -1.62 -2.12
N ILE A 125 8.87 -2.26 -3.18
CA ILE A 125 9.03 -1.63 -4.49
C ILE A 125 8.04 -2.30 -5.43
N PHE A 126 7.05 -1.54 -5.88
CA PHE A 126 6.06 -2.07 -6.82
C PHE A 126 6.64 -2.09 -8.24
N PRO A 127 6.33 -3.14 -9.03
CA PRO A 127 6.70 -3.20 -10.43
C PRO A 127 5.96 -2.14 -11.25
N ILE A 128 6.41 -1.95 -12.49
CA ILE A 128 5.68 -1.15 -13.48
C ILE A 128 4.37 -1.90 -13.79
N MET A 129 3.25 -1.20 -13.71
CA MET A 129 1.93 -1.72 -14.08
C MET A 129 1.45 -0.96 -15.30
N ASP A 130 1.00 -1.70 -16.31
CA ASP A 130 0.58 -1.16 -17.60
C ASP A 130 -0.88 -1.56 -17.86
N TYR A 131 -1.75 -0.57 -18.04
CA TYR A 131 -3.16 -0.81 -18.35
C TYR A 131 -3.35 -1.31 -19.79
N ASP A 132 -2.46 -0.92 -20.70
CA ASP A 132 -2.58 -1.21 -22.13
C ASP A 132 -2.02 -2.58 -22.51
N LYS A 133 -1.25 -3.19 -21.60
CA LYS A 133 -0.73 -4.55 -21.78
C LYS A 133 -1.86 -5.57 -21.61
N ALA A 134 -2.04 -6.39 -22.63
CA ALA A 134 -3.04 -7.45 -22.65
C ALA A 134 -2.95 -8.33 -21.38
N SER A 135 -4.11 -8.60 -20.78
CA SER A 135 -4.19 -9.55 -19.69
C SER A 135 -3.86 -10.94 -20.21
N VAL A 136 -2.92 -11.62 -19.57
CA VAL A 136 -2.72 -13.06 -19.77
C VAL A 136 -3.79 -13.79 -18.95
N GLU A 137 -4.49 -14.72 -19.58
CA GLU A 137 -5.46 -15.55 -18.89
C GLU A 137 -4.78 -16.37 -17.79
N ILE A 138 -5.38 -16.35 -16.60
CA ILE A 138 -4.94 -17.16 -15.46
C ILE A 138 -5.81 -18.41 -15.43
N THR A 139 -5.23 -19.55 -15.79
CA THR A 139 -5.90 -20.85 -15.73
C THR A 139 -5.69 -21.50 -14.35
N GLN A 140 -6.47 -22.55 -14.06
CA GLN A 140 -6.28 -23.32 -12.82
C GLN A 140 -4.89 -23.99 -12.75
N ASP A 141 -4.31 -24.33 -13.90
CA ASP A 141 -2.96 -24.91 -13.96
C ASP A 141 -1.87 -23.93 -13.53
N CYS A 142 -2.08 -22.61 -13.66
CA CYS A 142 -1.11 -21.61 -13.22
C CYS A 142 -0.76 -21.74 -11.74
N TRP A 143 -1.71 -22.14 -10.89
CA TRP A 143 -1.47 -22.34 -9.45
C TRP A 143 -0.43 -23.42 -9.19
N ARG A 144 -0.55 -24.56 -9.90
CA ARG A 144 0.40 -25.66 -9.84
C ARG A 144 1.77 -25.25 -10.41
N VAL A 145 1.79 -24.60 -11.58
CA VAL A 145 3.05 -24.19 -12.24
C VAL A 145 3.84 -23.18 -11.40
N LEU A 146 3.14 -22.26 -10.73
CA LEU A 146 3.76 -21.20 -9.92
C LEU A 146 3.99 -21.59 -8.46
N ASN A 147 3.60 -22.81 -8.07
CA ASN A 147 3.59 -23.28 -6.69
C ASN A 147 2.89 -22.28 -5.73
N LYS A 148 1.69 -21.84 -6.12
CA LYS A 148 0.84 -20.89 -5.36
C LYS A 148 -0.55 -21.49 -5.14
N SER A 149 -1.22 -21.11 -4.06
CA SER A 149 -2.63 -21.45 -3.85
C SER A 149 -3.57 -20.26 -4.12
N PRO A 150 -4.81 -20.47 -4.59
CA PRO A 150 -5.80 -19.41 -4.77
C PRO A 150 -6.08 -18.61 -3.49
N GLU A 151 -5.99 -19.24 -2.32
CA GLU A 151 -6.23 -18.61 -1.03
C GLU A 151 -5.12 -17.60 -0.66
N SER A 152 -3.95 -17.74 -1.28
CA SER A 152 -2.80 -16.84 -1.04
C SER A 152 -2.95 -15.45 -1.67
N VAL A 153 -3.86 -15.26 -2.64
CA VAL A 153 -4.06 -13.95 -3.25
C VAL A 153 -5.00 -13.08 -2.41
N MET A 154 -4.65 -11.80 -2.22
CA MET A 154 -5.40 -10.88 -1.34
C MET A 154 -6.92 -10.89 -1.59
N CYS A 155 -7.34 -10.91 -2.85
CA CYS A 155 -8.76 -10.83 -3.24
C CYS A 155 -9.61 -12.04 -2.84
N SER A 156 -8.99 -13.18 -2.49
CA SER A 156 -9.72 -14.36 -1.98
C SER A 156 -10.38 -14.05 -0.64
N ASN A 157 -9.63 -13.42 0.27
CA ASN A 157 -9.97 -13.29 1.68
C ASN A 157 -10.11 -11.84 2.17
N SER A 158 -9.74 -10.86 1.35
CA SER A 158 -9.80 -9.44 1.72
C SER A 158 -10.85 -8.69 0.90
N ARG A 159 -11.40 -7.64 1.49
CA ARG A 159 -12.34 -6.73 0.83
C ARG A 159 -11.87 -5.29 1.04
N MET A 160 -11.91 -4.49 -0.01
CA MET A 160 -11.68 -3.06 0.05
C MET A 160 -13.02 -2.35 0.04
N ILE A 161 -13.24 -1.46 0.99
CA ILE A 161 -14.40 -0.57 1.00
C ILE A 161 -13.95 0.80 0.50
N ILE A 162 -14.62 1.32 -0.53
CA ILE A 162 -14.35 2.65 -1.08
C ILE A 162 -15.58 3.54 -1.01
N LYS A 163 -15.36 4.85 -0.93
CA LYS A 163 -16.39 5.88 -1.14
C LYS A 163 -15.89 6.84 -2.22
N ARG A 164 -16.49 6.79 -3.41
CA ARG A 164 -16.14 7.71 -4.50
C ARG A 164 -16.79 9.07 -4.24
N LYS A 165 -16.15 10.15 -4.72
CA LYS A 165 -16.54 11.54 -4.41
C LYS A 165 -18.02 11.85 -4.71
N ASN A 166 -18.55 11.27 -5.78
CA ASN A 166 -19.89 11.56 -6.30
C ASN A 166 -20.89 10.41 -6.05
N GLU A 167 -20.54 9.45 -5.20
CA GLU A 167 -21.42 8.31 -4.90
C GLU A 167 -21.91 8.41 -3.45
N ILE A 168 -23.22 8.19 -3.27
CA ILE A 168 -23.86 8.22 -1.96
C ILE A 168 -23.37 7.04 -1.12
N ASN A 169 -23.40 5.85 -1.72
CA ASN A 169 -23.10 4.59 -1.07
C ASN A 169 -21.62 4.21 -1.20
N THR A 170 -21.12 3.51 -0.19
CA THR A 170 -19.83 2.82 -0.28
C THR A 170 -19.93 1.63 -1.22
N LYS A 171 -18.79 1.27 -1.84
CA LYS A 171 -18.66 0.08 -2.68
C LYS A 171 -17.63 -0.86 -2.10
N VAL A 172 -17.90 -2.16 -2.22
CA VAL A 172 -16.96 -3.21 -1.84
C VAL A 172 -16.33 -3.80 -3.08
N LEU A 173 -15.00 -3.80 -3.12
CA LEU A 173 -14.17 -4.32 -4.20
C LEU A 173 -13.25 -5.43 -3.68
N PRO A 174 -12.82 -6.36 -4.54
CA PRO A 174 -11.91 -7.43 -4.14
C PRO A 174 -10.45 -6.96 -4.07
N CYS A 175 -10.07 -5.87 -4.76
CA CYS A 175 -8.69 -5.50 -4.95
C CYS A 175 -8.47 -3.98 -4.85
N THR A 176 -7.34 -3.58 -4.26
CA THR A 176 -6.98 -2.17 -4.05
C THR A 176 -6.48 -1.45 -5.29
N LEU A 177 -6.19 -2.18 -6.37
CA LEU A 177 -5.65 -1.63 -7.61
C LEU A 177 -6.74 -1.26 -8.64
N ILE A 178 -7.98 -1.70 -8.45
CA ILE A 178 -9.08 -1.61 -9.43
C ILE A 178 -10.22 -0.71 -8.95
N THR A 179 -9.88 0.38 -8.26
CA THR A 179 -10.87 1.25 -7.58
C THR A 179 -11.87 1.93 -8.52
N LYS A 180 -11.57 1.97 -9.82
CA LYS A 180 -12.38 2.64 -10.84
C LYS A 180 -13.26 1.66 -11.63
N ASP A 181 -12.94 0.37 -11.59
CA ASP A 181 -13.53 -0.66 -12.44
C ASP A 181 -14.83 -1.18 -11.82
N LYS A 182 -15.95 -0.59 -12.25
CA LYS A 182 -17.28 -0.84 -11.67
C LYS A 182 -17.75 -2.29 -11.85
N GLU A 183 -17.28 -2.97 -12.88
CA GLU A 183 -17.60 -4.39 -13.13
C GLU A 183 -17.11 -5.33 -12.01
N PHE A 184 -16.11 -4.91 -11.23
CA PHE A 184 -15.57 -5.68 -10.10
C PHE A 184 -16.25 -5.36 -8.77
N GLU A 185 -17.30 -4.53 -8.74
CA GLU A 185 -18.04 -4.22 -7.53
C GLU A 185 -18.79 -5.45 -7.01
N LEU A 186 -18.50 -5.85 -5.77
CA LEU A 186 -19.12 -7.01 -5.15
C LEU A 186 -20.42 -6.65 -4.42
N GLY A 187 -20.63 -5.38 -4.07
CA GLY A 187 -21.82 -4.92 -3.37
C GLY A 187 -21.61 -3.57 -2.69
N ASN A 188 -22.55 -3.18 -1.85
CA ASN A 188 -22.50 -1.92 -1.09
C ASN A 188 -22.07 -2.12 0.37
N ASP A 189 -22.00 -3.37 0.84
CA ASP A 189 -21.67 -3.76 2.20
C ASP A 189 -20.92 -5.10 2.25
N LEU A 190 -20.40 -5.47 3.42
CA LEU A 190 -19.61 -6.69 3.58
C LEU A 190 -20.42 -7.97 3.36
N VAL A 191 -21.72 -7.96 3.67
CA VAL A 191 -22.59 -9.14 3.55
C VAL A 191 -22.81 -9.47 2.07
N SER A 192 -23.22 -8.48 1.29
CA SER A 192 -23.41 -8.58 -0.17
C SER A 192 -22.10 -8.87 -0.92
N SER A 193 -20.95 -8.55 -0.34
CA SER A 193 -19.63 -8.77 -0.96
C SER A 193 -19.12 -10.21 -0.95
N LYS A 194 -19.86 -11.14 -0.32
CA LYS A 194 -19.53 -12.59 -0.27
C LYS A 194 -19.81 -13.27 -1.61
N LYS A 195 -19.13 -12.82 -2.66
CA LYS A 195 -19.23 -13.32 -4.03
C LYS A 195 -17.92 -13.93 -4.50
N LYS A 196 -18.01 -14.77 -5.54
CA LYS A 196 -16.84 -15.25 -6.28
C LYS A 196 -16.13 -14.06 -6.93
N VAL A 197 -14.80 -14.11 -6.97
CA VAL A 197 -13.95 -13.11 -7.60
C VAL A 197 -13.25 -13.74 -8.79
N PHE A 198 -13.39 -13.12 -9.95
CA PHE A 198 -12.71 -13.54 -11.17
C PHE A 198 -11.40 -12.75 -11.35
N LEU A 199 -10.32 -13.43 -11.75
CA LEU A 199 -8.99 -12.85 -11.92
C LEU A 199 -8.74 -12.39 -13.36
N ASN A 200 -9.69 -11.64 -13.93
CA ASN A 200 -9.69 -11.24 -15.34
C ASN A 200 -9.22 -9.79 -15.58
N HIS A 201 -8.77 -9.07 -14.55
CA HIS A 201 -8.16 -7.75 -14.72
C HIS A 201 -6.68 -7.89 -15.15
N PRO A 202 -6.12 -7.04 -16.04
CA PRO A 202 -4.70 -7.09 -16.42
C PRO A 202 -3.72 -7.12 -15.25
N PHE A 203 -4.04 -6.41 -14.16
CA PHE A 203 -3.21 -6.42 -12.95
C PHE A 203 -3.25 -7.72 -12.16
N CYS A 204 -4.28 -8.56 -12.31
CA CYS A 204 -4.30 -9.88 -11.68
C CYS A 204 -3.11 -10.72 -12.15
N SER A 205 -2.87 -10.75 -13.47
CA SER A 205 -1.73 -11.45 -14.06
C SER A 205 -0.43 -10.65 -13.85
N GLN A 206 -0.39 -9.37 -14.22
CA GLN A 206 0.84 -8.56 -14.18
C GLN A 206 1.41 -8.34 -12.78
N PHE A 207 0.57 -8.22 -11.75
CA PHE A 207 1.00 -7.86 -10.40
C PHE A 207 0.96 -9.05 -9.43
N CYS A 208 -0.17 -9.74 -9.35
CA CYS A 208 -0.41 -10.69 -8.26
C CYS A 208 0.05 -12.11 -8.61
N VAL A 209 -0.55 -12.72 -9.64
CA VAL A 209 -0.33 -14.13 -9.97
C VAL A 209 1.04 -14.33 -10.60
N LEU A 210 1.33 -13.64 -11.71
CA LEU A 210 2.63 -13.75 -12.40
C LEU A 210 3.66 -12.75 -11.87
N GLY A 211 3.21 -11.56 -11.44
CA GLY A 211 4.10 -10.50 -10.92
C GLY A 211 4.64 -10.71 -9.51
N ASN A 212 4.19 -11.76 -8.81
CA ASN A 212 4.63 -12.15 -7.46
C ASN A 212 4.68 -11.01 -6.42
N SER A 213 3.80 -10.03 -6.56
CA SER A 213 3.74 -8.85 -5.69
C SER A 213 2.59 -8.96 -4.68
N SER A 214 2.79 -8.39 -3.49
CA SER A 214 1.79 -8.33 -2.42
C SER A 214 1.35 -6.89 -2.15
N CYS A 215 0.04 -6.70 -1.98
CA CYS A 215 -0.51 -5.43 -1.48
C CYS A 215 -0.62 -5.39 0.06
N SER A 216 -0.62 -6.54 0.73
CA SER A 216 -0.56 -6.70 2.19
C SER A 216 0.88 -6.66 2.66
#